data_AF-A0A1X0I2B5-F1
#
_entry.id   AF-A0A1X0I2B5-F1
#
_cell.length_a   1.000
_cell.length_b   1.000
_cell.length_c   1.000
_cell.angle_alpha   90.00
_cell.angle_beta   90.00
_cell.angle_gamma   90.00
#
_symmetry.space_group_name_H-M   'P 1'
#
loop_
_entity.id
_entity.type
_entity.pdbx_description
1 polymer ?
#
loop_
_entity_poly.entity_id
_entity_poly.type
_entity_poly.pdbx_seq_one_letter_code
_entity_poly.pdbx_strand_id
1 'polypeptide(L)'
;SPAPGLPTAPANPTAPAGTIPLPPDQNGYVFIETKSGTTRCQINKDTVGCEAPFTNSPLQDGEHANGVSVDSGGKVQWVLGNLGAIPTVQIDYKTYNAAGWTINATADGTRFTNDRTGHGMFVSLDKVNTF
;
A
#
# COMPACT_ATOMS: atom_id res chain seq x y z
N SER A 1 -22.79 -39.77 -10.00
CA SER A 1 -23.08 -38.36 -9.72
C SER A 1 -21.79 -37.58 -9.60
N PRO A 2 -21.50 -36.55 -10.41
CA PRO A 2 -20.35 -35.67 -10.19
C PRO A 2 -20.75 -34.48 -9.28
N ALA A 3 -19.82 -34.03 -8.45
CA ALA A 3 -19.99 -32.92 -7.51
C ALA A 3 -19.95 -31.54 -8.22
N PRO A 4 -20.60 -30.50 -7.67
CA PRO A 4 -20.54 -29.15 -8.24
C PRO A 4 -19.17 -28.52 -8.01
N GLY A 5 -18.53 -28.04 -9.08
CA GLY A 5 -17.30 -27.25 -9.00
C GLY A 5 -17.53 -25.88 -8.37
N LEU A 6 -16.63 -25.48 -7.46
CA LEU A 6 -16.61 -24.15 -6.85
C LEU A 6 -16.30 -23.08 -7.92
N PRO A 7 -16.89 -21.87 -7.84
CA PRO A 7 -16.58 -20.78 -8.76
C PRO A 7 -15.17 -20.26 -8.49
N THR A 8 -14.28 -20.37 -9.49
CA THR A 8 -13.00 -19.66 -9.53
C THR A 8 -13.28 -18.17 -9.69
N ALA A 9 -12.99 -17.38 -8.65
CA ALA A 9 -12.97 -15.92 -8.76
C ALA A 9 -11.98 -15.49 -9.86
N PRO A 10 -12.23 -14.42 -10.62
CA PRO A 10 -11.33 -13.97 -11.67
C PRO A 10 -9.99 -13.57 -11.07
N ALA A 11 -8.92 -14.27 -11.45
CA ALA A 11 -7.57 -13.82 -11.17
C ALA A 11 -7.32 -12.51 -11.93
N ASN A 12 -6.94 -11.46 -11.23
CA ASN A 12 -6.58 -10.19 -11.86
C ASN A 12 -5.35 -10.46 -12.77
N PRO A 13 -5.42 -10.26 -14.10
CA PRO A 13 -4.43 -10.79 -15.05
C PRO A 13 -2.99 -10.26 -14.91
N THR A 14 -2.76 -9.28 -14.05
CA THR A 14 -1.49 -8.53 -13.95
C THR A 14 -0.75 -8.76 -12.62
N ALA A 15 -1.29 -9.58 -11.70
CA ALA A 15 -0.62 -9.85 -10.44
C ALA A 15 0.67 -10.67 -10.66
N PRO A 16 1.83 -10.26 -10.12
CA PRO A 16 3.05 -11.07 -10.21
C PRO A 16 2.86 -12.43 -9.56
N ALA A 17 3.49 -13.46 -10.11
CA ALA A 17 3.38 -14.82 -9.57
C ALA A 17 3.90 -14.86 -8.12
N GLY A 18 3.11 -15.44 -7.21
CA GLY A 18 3.49 -15.61 -5.80
C GLY A 18 3.08 -14.47 -4.87
N THR A 19 2.33 -13.47 -5.34
CA THR A 19 1.75 -12.43 -4.48
C THR A 19 0.38 -12.81 -3.93
N ILE A 20 0.06 -12.32 -2.74
CA ILE A 20 -1.27 -12.47 -2.15
C ILE A 20 -2.17 -11.32 -2.63
N PRO A 21 -3.29 -11.59 -3.32
CA PRO A 21 -4.14 -10.54 -3.85
C PRO A 21 -4.93 -9.84 -2.74
N LEU A 22 -4.92 -8.51 -2.76
CA LEU A 22 -5.77 -7.65 -1.97
C LEU A 22 -6.74 -6.94 -2.93
N PRO A 23 -8.00 -7.41 -3.03
CA PRO A 23 -8.96 -6.83 -3.96
C PRO A 23 -9.37 -5.42 -3.51
N PRO A 24 -9.47 -4.46 -4.44
CA PRO A 24 -10.03 -3.14 -4.14
C PRO A 24 -11.50 -3.21 -3.74
N ASP A 25 -11.94 -2.20 -2.99
CA ASP A 25 -13.34 -1.95 -2.71
C ASP A 25 -14.09 -1.46 -3.98
N GLN A 26 -15.38 -1.19 -3.83
CA GLN A 26 -16.24 -0.68 -4.91
C GLN A 26 -15.77 0.66 -5.51
N ASN A 27 -14.93 1.41 -4.81
CA ASN A 27 -14.37 2.69 -5.23
C ASN A 27 -12.96 2.55 -5.83
N GLY A 28 -12.41 1.33 -5.87
CA GLY A 28 -11.07 1.07 -6.41
C GLY A 28 -9.93 1.30 -5.41
N TYR A 29 -10.24 1.34 -4.11
CA TYR A 29 -9.24 1.52 -3.05
C TYR A 29 -8.98 0.22 -2.28
N VAL A 30 -7.74 0.05 -1.85
CA VAL A 30 -7.32 -0.98 -0.88
C VAL A 30 -6.74 -0.26 0.32
N PHE A 31 -7.23 -0.60 1.51
CA PHE A 31 -6.73 -0.08 2.77
C PHE A 31 -6.02 -1.20 3.52
N ILE A 32 -4.76 -0.97 3.88
CA ILE A 32 -3.96 -1.94 4.63
C ILE A 32 -3.45 -1.34 5.93
N GLU A 33 -3.16 -2.21 6.89
CA GLU A 33 -2.42 -1.89 8.10
C GLU A 33 -1.26 -2.87 8.25
N THR A 34 -0.07 -2.36 8.55
CA THR A 34 1.10 -3.22 8.78
C THR A 34 0.89 -4.11 9.99
N LYS A 35 1.62 -5.22 10.05
CA LYS A 35 1.59 -6.15 11.19
C LYS A 35 1.79 -5.48 12.56
N SER A 36 2.55 -4.39 12.61
CA SER A 36 2.81 -3.62 13.84
C SER A 36 1.63 -2.73 14.28
N GLY A 37 0.63 -2.53 13.41
CA GLY A 37 -0.48 -1.60 13.65
C GLY A 37 -0.10 -0.12 13.55
N THR A 38 1.14 0.20 13.15
CA THR A 38 1.68 1.57 13.25
C THR A 38 1.58 2.36 11.94
N THR A 39 1.52 1.65 10.81
CA THR A 39 1.43 2.27 9.48
C THR A 39 0.18 1.79 8.79
N ARG A 40 -0.61 2.73 8.27
CA ARG A 40 -1.81 2.47 7.50
C ARG A 40 -1.62 3.03 6.10
N CYS A 41 -2.02 2.31 5.06
CA CYS A 41 -1.87 2.79 3.70
C CYS A 41 -3.16 2.64 2.90
N GLN A 42 -3.47 3.66 2.11
CA GLN A 42 -4.48 3.68 1.07
C GLN A 42 -3.79 3.50 -0.29
N ILE A 43 -4.27 2.54 -1.07
CA ILE A 43 -3.71 2.18 -2.37
C ILE A 43 -4.83 2.22 -3.40
N ASN A 44 -4.58 2.87 -4.54
CA ASN A 44 -5.40 2.76 -5.74
C ASN A 44 -4.50 2.62 -6.97
N LYS A 45 -5.09 2.56 -8.16
CA LYS A 45 -4.31 2.37 -9.40
C LYS A 45 -3.26 3.47 -9.67
N ASP A 46 -3.48 4.67 -9.15
CA ASP A 46 -2.70 5.86 -9.49
C ASP A 46 -1.67 6.21 -8.42
N THR A 47 -1.96 5.89 -7.15
CA THR A 47 -1.21 6.36 -5.98
C THR A 47 -1.20 5.36 -4.83
N VAL A 48 -0.14 5.46 -4.01
CA VAL A 48 -0.08 4.85 -2.67
C VAL A 48 0.16 5.97 -1.67
N GLY A 49 -0.75 6.13 -0.71
CA GLY A 49 -0.61 7.03 0.42
C GLY A 49 -0.49 6.25 1.72
N CYS A 50 0.50 6.55 2.55
CA CYS A 50 0.69 5.93 3.86
C CYS A 50 0.68 6.98 4.96
N GLU A 51 -0.03 6.69 6.05
CA GLU A 51 -0.06 7.44 7.29
C GLU A 51 0.66 6.66 8.39
N ALA A 52 1.59 7.34 9.07
CA ALA A 52 2.34 6.78 10.18
C ALA A 52 2.90 7.90 11.07
N PRO A 53 3.23 7.62 12.34
CA PRO A 53 3.96 8.55 13.19
C PRO A 53 5.45 8.60 12.78
N PHE A 54 5.73 9.22 11.64
CA PHE A 54 7.09 9.34 11.11
C PHE A 54 8.01 10.11 12.08
N THR A 55 9.23 9.62 12.27
CA THR A 55 10.20 10.23 13.20
C THR A 55 11.03 11.34 12.53
N ASN A 56 11.15 11.32 11.19
CA ASN A 56 11.99 12.24 10.42
C ASN A 56 11.24 12.89 9.23
N SER A 57 9.94 13.16 9.38
CA SER A 57 9.16 13.80 8.31
C SER A 57 9.42 15.31 8.22
N PRO A 58 9.28 15.91 7.03
CA PRO A 58 9.40 17.36 6.87
C PRO A 58 8.27 18.10 7.60
N LEU A 59 8.52 19.37 7.90
CA LEU A 59 7.47 20.27 8.39
C LEU A 59 6.58 20.72 7.22
N GLN A 60 5.28 20.65 7.44
CA GLN A 60 4.23 21.16 6.59
C GLN A 60 3.33 22.04 7.45
N ASP A 61 3.18 23.30 7.06
CA ASP A 61 2.40 24.29 7.81
C ASP A 61 2.77 24.42 9.31
N GLY A 62 4.05 24.14 9.64
CA GLY A 62 4.58 24.20 11.00
C GLY A 62 4.47 22.89 11.80
N GLU A 63 3.89 21.84 11.23
CA GLU A 63 3.74 20.52 11.86
C GLU A 63 4.48 19.43 11.08
N HIS A 64 4.95 18.39 11.76
CA HIS A 64 5.57 17.25 11.10
C HIS A 64 4.53 16.48 10.28
N ALA A 65 4.79 16.26 8.98
CA ALA A 65 3.91 15.50 8.13
C ALA A 65 3.73 14.07 8.68
N ASN A 66 2.48 13.62 8.78
CA ASN A 66 2.12 12.27 9.23
C ASN A 66 1.72 11.37 8.06
N GLY A 67 1.69 11.91 6.83
CA GLY A 67 1.35 11.19 5.62
C GLY A 67 2.37 11.40 4.50
N VAL A 68 2.57 10.36 3.69
CA VAL A 68 3.35 10.43 2.46
C VAL A 68 2.60 9.72 1.34
N SER A 69 2.61 10.30 0.15
CA SER A 69 1.99 9.73 -1.04
C SER A 69 2.97 9.66 -2.19
N VAL A 70 2.95 8.56 -2.93
CA VAL A 70 3.69 8.38 -4.19
C VAL A 70 2.71 8.07 -5.31
N ASP A 71 2.90 8.70 -6.47
CA ASP A 71 2.15 8.35 -7.68
C ASP A 71 2.84 7.26 -8.50
N SER A 72 2.13 6.70 -9.49
CA SER A 72 2.67 5.68 -10.39
C SER A 72 3.88 6.14 -11.22
N GLY A 73 4.16 7.44 -11.28
CA GLY A 73 5.36 8.02 -11.89
C GLY A 73 6.53 8.23 -10.93
N GLY A 74 6.39 7.86 -9.65
CA GLY A 74 7.42 8.01 -8.62
C GLY A 74 7.47 9.39 -7.97
N LYS A 75 6.52 10.30 -8.26
CA LYS A 75 6.48 11.60 -7.61
C LYS A 75 5.95 11.45 -6.19
N VAL A 76 6.74 11.88 -5.21
CA VAL A 76 6.33 11.87 -3.79
C VAL A 76 5.86 13.23 -3.32
N GLN A 77 4.82 13.21 -2.48
CA GLN A 77 4.29 14.37 -1.76
C GLN A 77 4.13 14.00 -0.28
N TRP A 78 4.59 14.87 0.61
CA TRP A 78 4.27 14.80 2.03
C TRP A 78 2.97 15.56 2.28
N VAL A 79 2.17 15.06 3.22
CA VAL A 79 0.86 15.63 3.57
C VAL A 79 0.62 15.53 5.07
N LEU A 80 -0.15 16.49 5.59
CA LEU A 80 -0.90 16.33 6.84
C LEU A 80 -2.19 15.58 6.51
N GLY A 81 -2.15 14.25 6.61
CA GLY A 81 -3.22 13.35 6.22
C GLY A 81 -3.96 12.78 7.42
N ASN A 82 -5.22 12.43 7.21
CA ASN A 82 -5.98 11.63 8.17
C ASN A 82 -6.85 10.64 7.39
N LEU A 83 -6.43 9.38 7.39
CA LEU A 83 -7.17 8.25 6.81
C LEU A 83 -8.39 7.87 7.65
N GLY A 84 -8.58 8.46 8.83
CA GLY A 84 -9.73 8.24 9.69
C GLY A 84 -9.78 6.83 10.27
N ALA A 85 -10.99 6.41 10.65
CA ALA A 85 -11.27 5.06 11.14
C ALA A 85 -11.83 4.17 10.02
N ILE A 86 -11.11 4.06 8.91
CA ILE A 86 -11.49 3.20 7.78
C ILE A 86 -11.07 1.75 8.10
N PRO A 87 -11.90 0.74 7.79
CA PRO A 87 -11.51 -0.65 7.91
C PRO A 87 -10.27 -0.97 7.06
N THR A 88 -9.25 -1.53 7.68
CA THR A 88 -8.01 -1.95 7.03
C THR A 88 -7.93 -3.47 6.97
N VAL A 89 -7.21 -3.98 5.96
CA VAL A 89 -6.73 -5.36 5.97
C VAL A 89 -5.38 -5.39 6.64
N GLN A 90 -5.28 -6.06 7.79
CA GLN A 90 -3.98 -6.27 8.43
C GLN A 90 -3.13 -7.24 7.61
N ILE A 91 -1.92 -6.83 7.27
CA ILE A 91 -0.98 -7.63 6.48
C ILE A 91 0.17 -8.18 7.33
N ASP A 92 0.69 -9.34 6.95
CA ASP A 92 1.89 -9.96 7.51
C ASP A 92 3.15 -9.57 6.72
N TYR A 93 4.31 -10.03 7.16
CA TYR A 93 5.56 -9.90 6.42
C TYR A 93 5.61 -10.85 5.22
N LYS A 94 4.90 -10.47 4.16
CA LYS A 94 4.72 -11.21 2.91
C LYS A 94 4.65 -10.23 1.74
N THR A 95 4.58 -10.79 0.53
CA THR A 95 4.35 -10.01 -0.68
C THR A 95 2.88 -10.08 -1.10
N TYR A 96 2.30 -8.92 -1.37
CA TYR A 96 0.92 -8.74 -1.79
C TYR A 96 0.86 -8.01 -3.14
N ASN A 97 -0.28 -8.10 -3.81
CA ASN A 97 -0.60 -7.23 -4.93
C ASN A 97 -1.93 -6.52 -4.69
N ALA A 98 -1.95 -5.21 -4.96
CA ALA A 98 -3.13 -4.37 -4.78
C ALA A 98 -3.17 -3.31 -5.87
N ALA A 99 -4.26 -3.23 -6.63
CA ALA A 99 -4.49 -2.19 -7.65
C ALA A 99 -3.31 -1.93 -8.62
N GLY A 100 -2.53 -2.95 -9.01
CA GLY A 100 -1.36 -2.78 -9.89
C GLY A 100 -0.08 -2.34 -9.18
N TRP A 101 -0.02 -2.52 -7.87
CA TRP A 101 1.17 -2.35 -7.04
C TRP A 101 1.57 -3.67 -6.40
N THR A 102 2.84 -4.01 -6.52
CA THR A 102 3.50 -5.02 -5.68
C THR A 102 3.85 -4.39 -4.34
N ILE A 103 3.39 -5.02 -3.26
CA ILE A 103 3.65 -4.62 -1.88
C ILE A 103 4.53 -5.68 -1.24
N ASN A 104 5.76 -5.33 -0.88
CA ASN A 104 6.64 -6.21 -0.12
C ASN A 104 6.74 -5.68 1.31
N ALA A 105 6.08 -6.37 2.25
CA ALA A 105 6.07 -6.00 3.65
C ALA A 105 7.13 -6.80 4.42
N THR A 106 7.98 -6.10 5.15
CA THR A 106 9.01 -6.69 6.01
C THR A 106 8.97 -6.04 7.40
N ALA A 107 9.79 -6.53 8.32
CA ALA A 107 9.95 -5.91 9.63
C ALA A 107 10.60 -4.52 9.56
N ASP A 108 11.40 -4.24 8.51
CA ASP A 108 12.12 -2.98 8.37
C ASP A 108 11.25 -1.88 7.75
N GLY A 109 10.19 -2.26 7.03
CA GLY A 109 9.27 -1.35 6.37
C GLY A 109 8.51 -2.03 5.24
N THR A 110 7.76 -1.23 4.49
CA THR A 110 6.95 -1.71 3.37
C THR A 110 7.39 -1.06 2.08
N ARG A 111 7.65 -1.87 1.05
CA ARG A 111 7.99 -1.40 -0.30
C ARG A 111 6.79 -1.53 -1.21
N PHE A 112 6.43 -0.43 -1.85
CA PHE A 112 5.40 -0.35 -2.88
C PHE A 112 6.06 -0.11 -4.22
N THR A 113 5.79 -0.97 -5.20
CA THR A 113 6.33 -0.85 -6.56
C THR A 113 5.17 -0.90 -7.53
N ASN A 114 5.04 0.09 -8.40
CA ASN A 114 4.06 0.09 -9.46
C ASN A 114 4.45 -0.95 -10.51
N ASP A 115 3.58 -1.90 -10.80
CA ASP A 115 3.91 -3.05 -11.66
C ASP A 115 4.19 -2.63 -13.12
N ARG A 116 3.66 -1.48 -13.54
CA ARG A 116 3.79 -0.98 -14.92
C ARG A 116 5.05 -0.14 -15.11
N THR A 117 5.39 0.71 -14.15
CA THR A 117 6.48 1.69 -14.31
C THR A 117 7.75 1.29 -13.56
N GLY A 118 7.65 0.40 -12.58
CA GLY A 118 8.75 0.05 -11.69
C GLY A 118 9.07 1.12 -10.64
N HIS A 119 8.36 2.26 -10.65
CA HIS A 119 8.52 3.33 -9.67
C HIS A 119 7.77 3.01 -8.38
N GLY A 120 8.16 3.67 -7.29
CA GLY A 120 7.37 3.64 -6.07
C GLY A 120 8.11 4.16 -4.86
N MET A 121 7.76 3.61 -3.69
CA MET A 121 8.36 4.03 -2.43
C MET A 121 8.62 2.87 -1.47
N PHE A 122 9.66 3.01 -0.68
CA PHE A 122 9.83 2.30 0.58
C PHE A 122 9.40 3.24 1.72
N VAL A 123 8.61 2.73 2.65
CA VAL A 123 8.11 3.46 3.82
C VAL A 123 8.35 2.68 5.10
N SER A 124 8.93 3.35 6.08
CA SER A 124 9.02 2.94 7.48
C SER A 124 8.83 4.16 8.38
N LEU A 125 8.80 3.97 9.70
CA LEU A 125 8.67 5.09 10.64
C LEU A 125 9.86 6.06 10.53
N ASP A 126 11.06 5.52 10.30
CA ASP A 126 12.30 6.30 10.30
C ASP A 126 12.69 6.83 8.93
N LYS A 127 12.20 6.20 7.85
CA LYS A 127 12.72 6.43 6.52
C LYS A 127 11.65 6.28 5.44
N VAL A 128 11.66 7.21 4.49
CA VAL A 128 10.96 7.11 3.22
C VAL A 128 11.93 7.31 2.07
N ASN A 129 11.87 6.44 1.07
CA ASN A 129 12.68 6.51 -0.14
C ASN A 129 11.82 6.26 -1.37
N THR A 130 12.06 7.01 -2.44
CA THR A 130 11.48 6.75 -3.76
C THR A 130 12.50 6.14 -4.72
N PHE A 131 11.99 5.53 -5.78
CA PHE A 131 12.74 4.98 -6.91
C PHE A 131 11.87 4.97 -8.16
#